data_AF-A0A4Q3Z006-F1
#
_entry.id   AF-A0A4Q3Z006-F1
#
_cell.length_a   1.000
_cell.length_b   1.000
_cell.length_c   1.000
_cell.angle_alpha   90.00
_cell.angle_beta   90.00
_cell.angle_gamma   90.00
#
_symmetry.space_group_name_H-M   'P 1'
#
loop_
_entity.id
_entity.type
_entity.pdbx_description
1 polymer ?
#
loop_
_entity_poly.entity_id
_entity_poly.type
_entity_poly.pdbx_seq_one_letter_code
_entity_poly.pdbx_strand_id
1 'polypeptide(L)' 'GAWTPEQTVTFLFDRVEAGDFYILCPDNEVDRQTDEKRIAWAAGDIIENRPPLSRWHPDYGTAFREWLEA' A
#
# COMPACT_ATOMS: atom_id res chain seq x y z
N GLY A 1 -4.75 12.72 4.18
CA GLY A 1 -4.10 14.04 4.00
C GLY A 1 -2.72 13.93 4.57
N ALA A 2 -1.70 14.12 3.73
CA ALA A 2 -0.33 13.66 3.97
C ALA A 2 0.26 14.09 5.33
N TRP A 3 1.08 13.20 5.92
CA TRP A 3 1.83 13.47 7.15
C TRP A 3 2.79 14.65 7.01
N THR A 4 3.02 15.34 8.14
CA THR A 4 4.11 16.30 8.21
C THR A 4 5.46 15.57 8.17
N PRO A 5 6.54 16.27 7.79
CA PRO A 5 7.89 15.71 7.88
C PRO A 5 8.22 15.19 9.28
N GLU A 6 7.80 15.89 10.34
CA GLU A 6 8.08 15.51 11.73
C GLU A 6 7.37 14.22 12.14
N GLN A 7 6.12 14.03 11.72
CA GLN A 7 5.39 12.78 11.94
C GLN A 7 6.09 11.61 11.24
N THR A 8 6.51 11.83 9.99
CA THR A 8 7.21 10.82 9.19
C THR A 8 8.54 10.42 9.83
N VAL A 9 9.35 11.39 10.27
CA VAL A 9 10.65 11.14 10.89
C VAL A 9 10.51 10.44 12.24
N THR A 10 9.53 10.85 13.06
CA THR A 10 9.27 10.20 14.35
C THR A 10 8.93 8.72 14.14
N PHE A 11 7.98 8.44 13.25
CA PHE A 11 7.57 7.07 12.93
C PHE A 11 8.71 6.24 12.31
N LEU A 12 9.52 6.85 11.43
CA LEU A 12 10.68 6.19 10.83
C LEU A 12 11.62 5.64 11.91
N PHE A 13 12.00 6.45 12.90
CA PHE A 13 12.91 5.99 13.95
C PHE A 13 12.27 4.93 14.84
N ASP A 14 10.99 5.07 15.21
CA ASP A 14 10.26 4.06 15.98
C ASP A 14 10.26 2.68 15.27
N ARG A 15 10.11 2.67 13.93
CA ARG A 15 10.12 1.42 13.15
C ARG A 15 11.53 0.86 12.93
N VAL A 16 12.53 1.72 12.75
CA VAL A 16 13.94 1.31 12.68
C VAL A 16 14.38 0.65 13.99
N GLU A 17 14.04 1.23 15.15
CA GLU A 17 14.34 0.64 16.46
C GLU A 17 13.65 -0.71 16.67
N ALA A 18 12.48 -0.90 16.07
CA ALA A 18 11.79 -2.19 16.05
C ALA A 18 12.39 -3.22 15.07
N GLY A 19 13.39 -2.84 14.27
CA GLY A 19 14.08 -3.71 13.33
C GLY A 19 13.42 -3.84 11.96
N ASP A 20 12.48 -2.95 11.61
CA ASP A 20 11.85 -2.97 10.29
C ASP A 20 12.79 -2.46 9.20
N PHE A 21 12.89 -3.21 8.10
CA PHE A 21 13.59 -2.74 6.90
C PHE A 21 12.68 -1.91 5.97
N TYR A 22 11.46 -2.40 5.73
CA TYR A 22 10.44 -1.67 4.95
C TYR A 22 9.46 -1.00 5.90
N ILE A 23 9.37 0.33 5.78
CA ILE A 23 8.52 1.16 6.63
C ILE A 23 7.42 1.76 5.77
N LEU A 24 6.19 1.28 6.00
CA LEU A 24 5.00 1.80 5.37
C LEU A 24 4.46 2.95 6.21
N CYS A 25 4.75 4.18 5.80
CA CYS A 25 4.27 5.38 6.47
C CYS A 25 2.80 5.63 6.14
N PRO A 26 1.91 5.76 7.14
CA PRO A 26 0.55 6.25 6.93
C PRO A 26 0.53 7.66 6.32
N ASP A 27 -0.52 7.97 5.55
CA ASP A 27 -0.76 9.29 4.97
C ASP A 27 -2.14 9.87 5.37
N ASN A 28 -2.80 9.22 6.33
CA ASN A 28 -4.16 9.50 6.80
C ASN A 28 -5.22 9.51 5.66
N GLU A 29 -5.00 8.81 4.55
CA GLU A 29 -6.03 8.64 3.50
C GLU A 29 -6.74 7.29 3.60
N VAL A 30 -6.00 6.23 3.89
CA VAL A 30 -6.53 4.90 4.15
C VAL A 30 -5.88 4.27 5.36
N ASP A 31 -6.52 3.23 5.89
CA ASP A 31 -5.93 2.42 6.96
C ASP A 31 -4.81 1.52 6.42
N ARG A 32 -3.95 1.06 7.32
CA ARG A 32 -2.78 0.23 6.98
C ARG A 32 -3.14 -1.07 6.27
N GLN A 33 -4.25 -1.71 6.64
CA GLN A 33 -4.66 -2.97 6.01
C GLN A 33 -5.02 -2.74 4.55
N THR A 34 -5.70 -1.63 4.24
CA THR A 34 -5.98 -1.22 2.87
C THR A 34 -4.70 -0.97 2.06
N ASP A 35 -3.69 -0.31 2.63
CA ASP A 35 -2.41 -0.12 1.93
C ASP A 35 -1.66 -1.43 1.68
N GLU A 36 -1.60 -2.31 2.68
CA GLU A 36 -0.98 -3.63 2.53
C GLU A 36 -1.65 -4.44 1.40
N LYS A 37 -2.98 -4.41 1.30
CA LYS A 37 -3.73 -5.01 0.19
C LYS A 37 -3.40 -4.39 -1.16
N ARG A 38 -3.26 -3.07 -1.22
CA ARG A 38 -2.90 -2.35 -2.46
C ARG A 38 -1.48 -2.68 -2.92
N ILE A 39 -0.53 -2.78 -1.98
CA ILE A 39 0.85 -3.19 -2.26
C ILE A 39 0.88 -4.63 -2.77
N ALA A 40 0.18 -5.55 -2.09
CA ALA A 40 0.08 -6.94 -2.52
C ALA A 40 -0.52 -7.07 -3.93
N TRP A 41 -1.58 -6.31 -4.21
CA TRP A 41 -2.16 -6.26 -5.56
C TRP A 41 -1.14 -5.75 -6.59
N ALA A 42 -0.46 -4.63 -6.32
CA ALA A 42 0.52 -4.08 -7.25
C ALA A 42 1.71 -5.04 -7.49
N ALA A 43 2.16 -5.75 -6.46
CA ALA A 43 3.17 -6.81 -6.62
C ALA A 43 2.66 -7.95 -7.50
N GLY A 44 1.37 -8.31 -7.37
CA GLY A 44 0.68 -9.26 -8.24
C GLY A 44 0.68 -8.85 -9.72
N ASP A 45 0.68 -7.55 -10.04
CA ASP A 45 0.77 -7.10 -11.44
C ASP A 45 2.04 -7.60 -12.11
N ILE A 46 3.15 -7.60 -11.36
CA ILE A 46 4.46 -8.07 -11.84
C ILE A 46 4.47 -9.59 -11.93
N ILE A 47 3.96 -10.28 -10.90
CA ILE A 47 4.00 -11.75 -10.80
C ILE A 47 3.12 -12.41 -11.86
N GLU A 48 1.92 -11.89 -12.07
CA GLU A 48 0.91 -12.45 -12.97
C GLU A 48 0.97 -11.84 -14.39
N ASN A 49 1.91 -10.92 -14.63
CA ASN A 49 2.06 -10.20 -15.88
C ASN A 49 0.76 -9.49 -16.32
N ARG A 50 0.09 -8.82 -15.36
CA ARG A 50 -1.09 -7.99 -15.61
C ARG A 50 -0.68 -6.62 -16.18
N PRO A 51 -1.61 -5.85 -16.78
CA PRO A 51 -1.33 -4.48 -17.17
C PRO A 51 -0.82 -3.65 -15.99
N PRO A 52 0.09 -2.68 -16.21
CA PRO A 52 0.60 -1.83 -15.14
C PRO A 52 -0.54 -1.03 -14.51
N LEU A 53 -0.53 -0.91 -13.18
CA LEU A 53 -1.58 -0.27 -12.40
C LEU A 53 -2.95 -0.91 -12.65
N SER A 54 -3.01 -2.25 -12.66
CA SER A 54 -4.19 -3.01 -13.10
C SER A 54 -5.45 -2.67 -12.29
N ARG A 55 -5.31 -2.18 -11.06
CA ARG A 55 -6.44 -1.69 -10.23
C ARG A 55 -7.30 -0.62 -10.90
N TRP A 56 -6.74 0.11 -11.87
CA TRP A 56 -7.45 1.12 -12.67
C TRP A 56 -7.77 0.65 -14.10
N HIS A 57 -7.31 -0.54 -14.48
CA HIS A 57 -7.59 -1.11 -15.80
C HIS A 57 -9.05 -1.60 -15.87
N PRO A 58 -9.79 -1.32 -16.96
CA PRO A 58 -11.20 -1.70 -17.09
C PRO A 58 -11.45 -3.19 -16.80
N ASP A 59 -10.57 -4.07 -17.27
CA ASP A 59 -10.71 -5.52 -17.14
C ASP A 59 -10.41 -6.05 -15.72
N TYR A 60 -9.77 -5.26 -14.86
CA TYR A 60 -9.31 -5.70 -13.53
C TYR A 60 -9.92 -4.91 -12.37
N GLY A 61 -10.63 -3.82 -12.64
CA GLY A 61 -11.22 -2.97 -11.60
C GLY A 61 -12.27 -3.67 -10.72
N THR A 62 -13.02 -4.65 -11.24
CA THR A 62 -13.95 -5.45 -10.42
C THR A 62 -13.21 -6.41 -9.49
N ALA A 63 -12.26 -7.17 -10.03
CA ALA A 63 -11.46 -8.10 -9.23
C ALA A 63 -10.67 -7.37 -8.12
N PHE A 64 -10.17 -6.16 -8.41
CA PHE A 64 -9.51 -5.34 -7.39
C PHE A 64 -10.45 -4.90 -6.26
N ARG A 65 -11.70 -4.54 -6.57
CA ARG A 65 -12.69 -4.17 -5.54
C ARG A 65 -13.04 -5.35 -4.64
N GLU A 66 -13.27 -6.52 -5.25
CA GLU A 66 -13.50 -7.77 -4.49
C GLU A 66 -12.32 -8.10 -3.58
N TRP A 67 -11.08 -7.92 -4.06
CA TRP A 67 -9.87 -8.07 -3.27
C TRP A 67 -9.80 -7.11 -2.05
N LEU A 68 -10.24 -5.86 -2.22
CA LEU A 68 -10.28 -4.91 -1.10
C LEU A 68 -11.31 -5.29 -0.03
N GLU A 69 -12.40 -5.94 -0.42
CA GLU A 69 -13.49 -6.33 0.49
C GLU A 69 -13.22 -7.66 1.23
N ALA A 70 -12.44 -8.57 0.63
CA ALA A 70 -12.15 -9.92 1.15
C ALA A 70 -11.31 -9.95 2.43
#